data_AF-A0A7C6F8D0-F1
#
_entry.id   AF-A0A7C6F8D0-F1
#
_cell.length_a   1.000
_cell.length_b   1.000
_cell.length_c   1.000
_cell.angle_alpha   90.00
_cell.angle_beta   90.00
_cell.angle_gamma   90.00
#
_symmetry.space_group_name_H-M   'P 1'
#
loop_
_entity.id
_entity.type
_entity.pdbx_description
1 polymer ?
#
loop_
_entity_poly.entity_id
_entity_poly.type
_entity_poly.pdbx_seq_one_letter_code
_entity_poly.pdbx_strand_id
1 'polypeptide(L)'
;SLRGPDGQVYAVAQGPVVTGGFVAGGLGTQQTVNHPTTGRVPNGAIIERAAPSPAPGAKLRLQLRQADFTTAVRIAEAINKKFASGSSLVARAENPAVVAVEAPALFAERMPEFLAEMENLTVEADRPAKVVVNERTGTIVMGKEVRISPVAIMHGSLTVEIQTSFSVSQPAPLSGGTTQVVPQVGVGVKEDKARNVVLKQGATVEELVRALSAIGSTPRDIIAILQNLRAAGALEAELEVI
;
A
#
# COMPACT_ATOMS: atom_id res chain seq x y z
N SER A 1 -3.96 15.90 28.27
CA SER A 1 -5.29 15.42 27.86
C SER A 1 -5.81 16.27 26.72
N LEU A 2 -6.69 15.73 25.89
CA LEU A 2 -7.40 16.47 24.84
C LEU A 2 -8.67 17.08 25.44
N ARG A 3 -8.82 18.39 25.32
CA ARG A 3 -10.00 19.15 25.76
C ARG A 3 -10.75 19.72 24.55
N GLY A 4 -12.07 19.79 24.64
CA GLY A 4 -12.89 20.50 23.67
C GLY A 4 -12.91 22.02 23.92
N PRO A 5 -13.42 22.83 22.96
CA PRO A 5 -13.68 24.26 23.16
C PRO A 5 -14.71 24.55 24.27
N ASP A 6 -15.49 23.55 24.66
CA ASP A 6 -16.42 23.52 25.79
C ASP A 6 -15.73 23.31 27.16
N GLY A 7 -14.40 23.18 27.18
CA GLY A 7 -13.59 22.93 28.38
C GLY A 7 -13.58 21.48 28.87
N GLN A 8 -14.40 20.60 28.29
CA GLN A 8 -14.55 19.20 28.71
C GLN A 8 -13.32 18.37 28.30
N VAL A 9 -12.98 17.35 29.08
CA VAL A 9 -11.94 16.38 28.72
C VAL A 9 -12.58 15.25 27.92
N TYR A 10 -12.06 15.02 26.71
CA TYR A 10 -12.51 13.93 25.83
C TYR A 10 -11.55 12.73 25.86
N ALA A 11 -10.24 12.98 26.01
CA ALA A 11 -9.25 11.91 26.08
C ALA A 11 -8.06 12.24 27.00
N VAL A 12 -7.52 11.22 27.66
CA VAL A 12 -6.35 11.28 28.56
C VAL A 12 -5.25 10.36 28.04
N ALA A 13 -4.02 10.86 28.01
CA ALA A 13 -2.84 10.08 27.66
C ALA A 13 -1.84 10.18 28.80
N GLN A 14 -1.28 9.05 29.21
CA GLN A 14 -0.26 8.93 30.24
C GLN A 14 0.75 7.86 29.82
N GLY A 15 2.04 8.19 29.87
CA GLY A 15 3.12 7.32 29.44
C GLY A 15 4.34 8.12 28.95
N PRO A 16 5.44 7.43 28.59
CA PRO A 16 6.60 8.09 28.00
C PRO A 16 6.26 8.67 26.61
N VAL A 17 6.61 9.94 26.39
CA VAL A 17 6.53 10.57 25.08
C VAL A 17 7.82 10.24 24.31
N VAL A 18 7.70 9.63 23.14
CA VAL A 18 8.84 9.37 22.26
C VAL A 18 9.10 10.61 21.41
N THR A 19 10.07 11.43 21.82
CA THR A 19 10.54 12.59 21.03
C THR A 19 11.58 12.16 20.00
N GLY A 20 11.41 12.59 18.75
CA GLY A 20 12.25 12.16 17.62
C GLY A 20 13.55 12.95 17.45
N GLY A 21 13.78 13.98 18.27
CA GLY A 21 14.92 14.90 18.14
C GLY A 21 15.61 15.20 19.46
N PHE A 22 16.88 15.57 19.37
CA PHE A 22 17.69 16.00 20.50
C PHE A 22 18.49 17.25 20.13
N VAL A 23 18.82 18.06 21.14
CA VAL A 23 19.74 19.19 21.03
C VAL A 23 21.02 18.80 21.75
N ALA A 24 22.13 18.74 21.02
CA ALA A 24 23.46 18.55 21.60
C ALA A 24 24.31 19.78 21.32
N GLY A 25 24.94 20.34 22.35
CA GLY A 25 25.76 21.53 22.20
C GLY A 25 26.23 22.12 23.52
N GLY A 26 27.31 22.88 23.43
CA GLY A 26 27.94 23.58 24.55
C GLY A 26 29.01 24.53 24.04
N LEU A 27 29.27 25.62 24.78
CA LEU A 27 30.32 26.60 24.51
C LEU A 27 30.37 27.14 23.06
N GLY A 28 29.21 27.39 22.45
CA GLY A 28 29.06 28.12 21.18
C GLY A 28 28.54 27.30 20.00
N THR A 29 28.64 25.97 20.03
CA THR A 29 28.15 25.11 18.95
C THR A 29 26.89 24.37 19.40
N GLN A 30 25.74 24.66 18.78
CA GLN A 30 24.47 23.97 19.01
C GLN A 30 24.07 23.17 17.77
N GLN A 31 24.10 21.84 17.86
CA GLN A 31 23.57 20.94 16.83
C GLN A 31 22.20 20.42 17.26
N THR A 32 21.16 20.90 16.58
CA THR A 32 19.78 20.40 16.74
C THR A 32 19.53 19.35 15.67
N VAL A 33 19.15 18.15 16.08
CA VAL A 33 18.79 17.06 15.16
C VAL A 33 17.29 16.79 15.26
N ASN A 34 16.61 16.79 14.10
CA ASN A 34 15.15 16.67 13.96
C ASN A 34 14.38 17.79 14.71
N HIS A 35 13.08 17.57 14.97
CA HIS A 35 12.20 18.56 15.61
C HIS A 35 11.96 18.21 17.09
N PRO A 36 12.72 18.78 18.05
CA PRO A 36 12.59 18.45 19.48
C PRO A 36 11.26 18.89 20.09
N THR A 37 10.50 19.76 19.42
CA THR A 37 9.13 20.16 19.77
C THR A 37 8.06 19.12 19.38
N THR A 38 8.45 18.00 18.78
CA THR A 38 7.54 16.93 18.34
C THR A 38 7.81 15.61 19.04
N GLY A 39 6.74 14.93 19.43
CA GLY A 39 6.82 13.61 20.05
C GLY A 39 5.51 12.82 19.89
N ARG A 40 5.64 11.50 19.87
CA ARG A 40 4.51 10.57 19.72
C ARG A 40 4.28 9.83 21.04
N VAL A 41 3.02 9.69 21.45
CA VAL A 41 2.63 8.77 22.53
C VAL A 41 2.31 7.41 21.90
N PRO A 42 3.04 6.33 22.20
CA PRO A 42 2.67 4.98 21.79
C PRO A 42 1.27 4.64 22.33
N ASN A 43 0.45 3.95 21.53
CA ASN A 43 -0.95 3.59 21.84
C ASN A 43 -1.94 4.79 22.01
N GLY A 44 -1.49 6.04 21.91
CA GLY A 44 -2.37 7.22 21.83
C GLY A 44 -2.94 7.67 23.16
N ALA A 45 -4.27 7.72 23.26
CA ALA A 45 -5.00 8.26 24.41
C ALA A 45 -6.26 7.43 24.71
N ILE A 46 -6.59 7.27 25.99
CA ILE A 46 -7.83 6.68 26.48
C ILE A 46 -8.96 7.71 26.32
N ILE A 47 -10.12 7.29 25.83
CA ILE A 47 -11.29 8.16 25.66
C ILE A 47 -12.11 8.17 26.96
N GLU A 48 -12.16 9.32 27.63
CA GLU A 48 -12.95 9.55 28.86
C GLU A 48 -14.45 9.75 28.55
N ARG A 49 -14.74 10.26 27.35
CA ARG A 49 -16.09 10.64 26.91
C ARG A 49 -16.32 10.16 25.49
N ALA A 50 -16.91 8.97 25.36
CA ALA A 50 -17.37 8.47 24.07
C ALA A 50 -18.39 9.44 23.46
N ALA A 51 -18.38 9.56 22.12
CA ALA A 51 -19.47 10.24 21.42
C ALA A 51 -20.78 9.48 21.65
N PRO A 52 -21.93 10.18 21.73
CA PRO A 52 -23.23 9.52 21.85
C PRO A 52 -23.47 8.66 20.60
N SER A 53 -23.48 7.35 20.78
CA SER A 53 -23.80 6.37 19.73
C SER A 53 -25.29 6.03 19.82
N PRO A 54 -26.16 6.65 19.01
CA PRO A 54 -27.58 6.29 19.01
C PRO A 54 -27.75 4.84 18.53
N ALA A 55 -28.87 4.21 18.91
CA ALA A 55 -29.21 2.89 18.39
C ALA A 55 -29.27 2.92 16.85
N PRO A 56 -28.74 1.89 16.15
CA PRO A 56 -28.76 1.84 14.69
C PRO A 56 -30.21 1.86 14.17
N GLY A 57 -30.56 2.92 13.43
CA GLY A 57 -31.83 3.01 12.74
C GLY A 57 -31.84 2.20 11.44
N ALA A 58 -33.01 2.10 10.79
CA ALA A 58 -33.18 1.36 9.54
C ALA A 58 -32.34 1.87 8.35
N LYS A 59 -31.70 3.04 8.46
CA LYS A 59 -30.77 3.60 7.47
C LYS A 59 -29.39 3.75 8.09
N LEU A 60 -28.45 2.97 7.58
CA LEU A 60 -27.07 2.87 8.03
C LEU A 60 -26.14 3.51 6.99
N ARG A 61 -25.00 4.04 7.44
CA ARG A 61 -23.90 4.46 6.58
C ARG A 61 -22.62 3.82 7.07
N LEU A 62 -22.05 2.94 6.26
CA LEU A 62 -20.76 2.33 6.49
C LEU A 62 -19.69 3.27 5.96
N GLN A 63 -18.85 3.80 6.87
CA GLN A 63 -17.71 4.63 6.50
C GLN A 63 -16.47 3.76 6.33
N LEU A 64 -15.88 3.75 5.13
CA LEU A 64 -14.67 3.01 4.82
C LEU A 64 -13.44 3.71 5.45
N ARG A 65 -12.54 2.92 6.04
CA ARG A 65 -11.29 3.42 6.63
C ARG A 65 -10.30 3.97 5.58
N GLN A 66 -10.38 3.46 4.35
CA GLN A 66 -9.62 3.91 3.19
C GLN A 66 -10.64 4.10 2.07
N ALA A 67 -10.70 5.31 1.50
CA ALA A 67 -11.69 5.64 0.49
C ALA A 67 -11.27 5.09 -0.87
N ASP A 68 -12.11 4.24 -1.45
CA ASP A 68 -11.92 3.65 -2.77
C ASP A 68 -13.27 3.28 -3.41
N PHE A 69 -13.42 3.57 -4.70
CA PHE A 69 -14.63 3.29 -5.46
C PHE A 69 -14.84 1.79 -5.69
N THR A 70 -13.77 1.05 -6.04
CA THR A 70 -13.89 -0.38 -6.35
C THR A 70 -14.38 -1.16 -5.13
N THR A 71 -13.80 -0.87 -3.97
CA THR A 71 -14.14 -1.45 -2.67
C THR A 71 -15.53 -1.04 -2.21
N ALA A 72 -15.92 0.24 -2.35
CA ALA A 72 -17.27 0.68 -1.99
C ALA A 72 -18.36 -0.01 -2.84
N VAL A 73 -18.10 -0.23 -4.14
CA VAL A 73 -18.99 -1.00 -5.02
C VAL A 73 -19.03 -2.48 -4.62
N ARG A 74 -17.88 -3.15 -4.46
CA ARG A 74 -17.82 -4.57 -4.04
C ARG A 74 -18.49 -4.81 -2.69
N ILE A 75 -18.40 -3.87 -1.73
CA ILE A 75 -19.13 -3.93 -0.45
C ILE A 75 -20.64 -3.86 -0.69
N ALA A 76 -21.12 -2.90 -1.48
CA ALA A 76 -22.55 -2.81 -1.80
C ALA A 76 -23.06 -4.07 -2.51
N GLU A 77 -22.30 -4.61 -3.46
CA GLU A 77 -22.60 -5.88 -4.15
C GLU A 77 -22.65 -7.07 -3.18
N ALA A 78 -21.70 -7.20 -2.25
CA ALA A 78 -21.69 -8.28 -1.26
C ALA A 78 -22.89 -8.23 -0.30
N ILE A 79 -23.26 -7.02 0.16
CA ILE A 79 -24.44 -6.82 1.02
C ILE A 79 -25.73 -7.13 0.23
N ASN A 80 -25.85 -6.63 -1.00
CA ASN A 80 -27.00 -6.93 -1.87
C ASN A 80 -27.11 -8.43 -2.15
N LYS A 81 -25.99 -9.12 -2.45
CA LYS A 81 -25.96 -10.57 -2.72
C LYS A 81 -26.47 -11.43 -1.56
N LYS A 82 -26.35 -10.95 -0.31
CA LYS A 82 -26.83 -11.65 0.89
C LYS A 82 -28.25 -11.26 1.30
N PHE A 83 -28.62 -9.97 1.17
CA PHE A 83 -29.81 -9.42 1.82
C PHE A 83 -30.86 -8.79 0.88
N ALA A 84 -30.60 -8.66 -0.42
CA ALA A 84 -31.60 -8.14 -1.37
C ALA A 84 -32.73 -9.16 -1.58
N SER A 85 -33.97 -8.66 -1.61
CA SER A 85 -35.17 -9.46 -1.86
C SER A 85 -35.82 -9.06 -3.19
N GLY A 86 -35.77 -9.97 -4.17
CA GLY A 86 -36.21 -9.68 -5.54
C GLY A 86 -35.41 -8.52 -6.15
N SER A 87 -36.12 -7.53 -6.69
CA SER A 87 -35.50 -6.35 -7.31
C SER A 87 -35.14 -5.22 -6.32
N SER A 88 -35.37 -5.40 -5.01
CA SER A 88 -35.08 -4.36 -4.01
C SER A 88 -33.63 -4.46 -3.54
N LEU A 89 -32.76 -3.61 -4.08
CA LEU A 89 -31.40 -3.42 -3.57
C LEU A 89 -31.44 -2.76 -2.18
N VAL A 90 -30.61 -3.25 -1.27
CA VAL A 90 -30.51 -2.80 0.13
C VAL A 90 -29.29 -1.92 0.36
N ALA A 91 -28.27 -1.99 -0.49
CA ALA A 91 -27.00 -1.27 -0.33
C ALA A 91 -26.58 -0.54 -1.61
N ARG A 92 -25.97 0.64 -1.44
CA ARG A 92 -25.41 1.45 -2.53
C ARG A 92 -24.15 2.19 -2.07
N ALA A 93 -23.13 2.26 -2.91
CA ALA A 93 -22.05 3.23 -2.71
C ALA A 93 -22.60 4.64 -2.96
N GLU A 94 -22.54 5.54 -1.97
CA GLU A 94 -22.88 6.95 -2.16
C GLU A 94 -21.66 7.75 -2.67
N ASN A 95 -20.45 7.35 -2.24
CA ASN A 95 -19.16 7.90 -2.65
C ASN A 95 -18.04 6.88 -2.26
N PRO A 96 -16.74 7.09 -2.55
CA PRO A 96 -15.71 6.06 -2.32
C PRO A 96 -15.41 5.81 -0.83
N ALA A 97 -15.90 6.66 0.07
CA ALA A 97 -15.75 6.51 1.52
C ALA A 97 -17.03 6.05 2.23
N VAL A 98 -18.19 6.01 1.55
CA VAL A 98 -19.50 5.79 2.19
C VAL A 98 -20.38 4.85 1.37
N VAL A 99 -20.77 3.74 2.00
CA VAL A 99 -21.84 2.84 1.52
C VAL A 99 -23.07 3.05 2.40
N ALA A 100 -24.18 3.46 1.79
CA ALA A 100 -25.47 3.52 2.48
C ALA A 100 -26.17 2.16 2.38
N VAL A 101 -26.77 1.74 3.49
CA VAL A 101 -27.52 0.48 3.60
C VAL A 101 -28.87 0.77 4.25
N GLU A 102 -29.94 0.27 3.65
CA GLU A 102 -31.31 0.33 4.17
C GLU A 102 -31.73 -1.09 4.57
N ALA A 103 -31.96 -1.30 5.86
CA ALA A 103 -32.25 -2.62 6.40
C ALA A 103 -33.63 -3.12 5.92
N PRO A 104 -33.75 -4.36 5.42
CA PRO A 104 -35.06 -4.91 5.02
C PRO A 104 -36.04 -4.90 6.19
N ALA A 105 -37.33 -4.70 5.90
CA ALA A 105 -38.38 -4.68 6.94
C ALA A 105 -38.41 -5.95 7.82
N LEU A 106 -37.98 -7.11 7.27
CA LEU A 106 -37.82 -8.37 7.99
C LEU A 106 -36.81 -8.31 9.16
N PHE A 107 -35.89 -7.35 9.14
CA PHE A 107 -34.86 -7.14 10.16
C PHE A 107 -35.11 -5.89 11.02
N ALA A 108 -36.26 -5.20 10.88
CA ALA A 108 -36.53 -3.95 11.60
C ALA A 108 -36.46 -4.12 13.13
N GLU A 109 -36.97 -5.23 13.66
CA GLU A 109 -36.90 -5.57 15.10
C GLU A 109 -35.63 -6.39 15.45
N ARG A 110 -34.88 -6.86 14.45
CA ARG A 110 -33.70 -7.73 14.57
C ARG A 110 -32.42 -7.05 14.08
N MET A 111 -32.35 -5.72 14.25
CA MET A 111 -31.24 -4.88 13.79
C MET A 111 -29.84 -5.33 14.27
N PRO A 112 -29.65 -5.80 15.52
CA PRO A 112 -28.33 -6.29 15.97
C PRO A 112 -27.89 -7.55 15.21
N GLU A 113 -28.83 -8.43 14.86
CA GLU A 113 -28.56 -9.64 14.08
C GLU A 113 -28.20 -9.30 12.63
N PHE A 114 -28.95 -8.38 12.00
CA PHE A 114 -28.61 -7.86 10.67
C PHE A 114 -27.21 -7.24 10.63
N LEU A 115 -26.85 -6.44 11.65
CA LEU A 115 -25.54 -5.82 11.74
C LEU A 115 -24.42 -6.86 11.91
N ALA A 116 -24.59 -7.84 12.80
CA ALA A 116 -23.62 -8.93 12.97
C ALA A 116 -23.51 -9.81 11.71
N GLU A 117 -24.62 -10.10 11.04
CA GLU A 117 -24.65 -10.84 9.78
C GLU A 117 -24.02 -10.07 8.61
N MET A 118 -23.98 -8.74 8.67
CA MET A 118 -23.31 -7.85 7.72
C MET A 118 -21.81 -7.66 8.04
N GLU A 119 -21.44 -7.61 9.32
CA GLU A 119 -20.04 -7.55 9.77
C GLU A 119 -19.25 -8.80 9.34
N ASN A 120 -19.90 -9.96 9.29
CA ASN A 120 -19.30 -11.22 8.83
C ASN A 120 -19.17 -11.34 7.29
N LEU A 121 -19.49 -10.30 6.50
CA LEU A 121 -19.28 -10.32 5.05
C LEU A 121 -17.81 -10.09 4.67
N THR A 122 -17.19 -11.10 4.07
CA THR A 122 -15.85 -10.99 3.48
C THR A 122 -15.91 -10.33 2.10
N VAL A 123 -15.06 -9.32 1.89
CA VAL A 123 -14.96 -8.57 0.62
C VAL A 123 -13.48 -8.35 0.28
N GLU A 124 -13.09 -8.63 -0.96
CA GLU A 124 -11.76 -8.30 -1.46
C GLU A 124 -11.66 -6.80 -1.74
N ALA A 125 -11.17 -6.06 -0.73
CA ALA A 125 -10.87 -4.64 -0.87
C ALA A 125 -9.75 -4.43 -1.89
N ASP A 126 -9.98 -3.53 -2.83
CA ASP A 126 -8.95 -2.99 -3.70
C ASP A 126 -8.04 -2.09 -2.85
N ARG A 127 -6.72 -2.19 -3.04
CA ARG A 127 -5.72 -1.44 -2.27
C ARG A 127 -4.50 -1.21 -3.14
N PRO A 128 -3.93 0.01 -3.15
CA PRO A 128 -2.64 0.22 -3.80
C PRO A 128 -1.61 -0.72 -3.16
N ALA A 129 -0.82 -1.39 -4.01
CA ALA A 129 0.29 -2.18 -3.53
C ALA A 129 1.27 -1.23 -2.78
N LYS A 130 1.81 -1.66 -1.65
CA LYS A 130 2.63 -0.81 -0.78
C LYS A 130 3.93 -1.52 -0.39
N VAL A 131 5.02 -0.76 -0.42
CA VAL A 131 6.35 -1.14 0.05
C VAL A 131 6.72 -0.22 1.21
N VAL A 132 7.05 -0.80 2.36
CA VAL A 132 7.51 -0.09 3.56
C VAL A 132 8.97 -0.48 3.78
N VAL A 133 9.85 0.51 3.85
CA VAL A 133 11.30 0.30 4.02
C VAL A 133 11.81 1.04 5.25
N ASN A 134 12.70 0.40 6.01
CA ASN A 134 13.39 1.03 7.13
C ASN A 134 14.89 1.17 6.83
N GLU A 135 15.36 2.41 6.63
CA GLU A 135 16.75 2.68 6.26
C GLU A 135 17.76 2.42 7.39
N ARG A 136 17.29 2.35 8.64
CA ARG A 136 18.11 2.12 9.83
C ARG A 136 18.29 0.64 10.15
N THR A 137 17.26 -0.19 9.94
CA THR A 137 17.33 -1.65 10.15
C THR A 137 17.56 -2.45 8.87
N GLY A 138 17.48 -1.82 7.69
CA GLY A 138 17.55 -2.49 6.40
C GLY A 138 16.33 -3.38 6.10
N THR A 139 15.24 -3.24 6.85
CA THR A 139 14.04 -4.07 6.72
C THR A 139 13.19 -3.57 5.56
N ILE A 140 12.84 -4.48 4.64
CA ILE A 140 11.95 -4.22 3.50
C ILE A 140 10.72 -5.10 3.67
N VAL A 141 9.53 -4.49 3.70
CA VAL A 141 8.23 -5.16 3.75
C VAL A 141 7.46 -4.76 2.50
N MET A 142 6.95 -5.73 1.75
CA MET A 142 6.24 -5.49 0.49
C MET A 142 4.90 -6.21 0.48
N GLY A 143 3.88 -5.52 -0.02
CA GLY A 143 2.56 -6.09 -0.27
C GLY A 143 2.59 -7.13 -1.40
N LYS A 144 1.50 -7.89 -1.51
CA LYS A 144 1.31 -8.86 -2.59
C LYS A 144 1.30 -8.14 -3.95
N GLU A 145 1.94 -8.73 -4.95
CA GLU A 145 1.87 -8.34 -6.38
C GLU A 145 2.34 -6.91 -6.73
N VAL A 146 3.30 -6.33 -6.00
CA VAL A 146 4.00 -5.12 -6.45
C VAL A 146 4.79 -5.41 -7.74
N ARG A 147 4.40 -4.77 -8.85
CA ARG A 147 5.05 -4.90 -10.17
C ARG A 147 6.02 -3.76 -10.45
N ILE A 148 6.94 -4.01 -11.37
CA ILE A 148 7.88 -3.02 -11.89
C ILE A 148 7.73 -2.93 -13.41
N SER A 149 7.53 -1.72 -13.92
CA SER A 149 7.43 -1.42 -15.34
C SER A 149 8.83 -1.41 -16.00
N PRO A 150 8.96 -1.59 -17.33
CA PRO A 150 10.26 -1.60 -18.01
C PRO A 150 11.06 -0.30 -17.83
N VAL A 151 12.30 -0.42 -17.35
CA VAL A 151 13.16 0.71 -16.99
C VAL A 151 14.62 0.26 -16.87
N ALA A 152 15.57 1.18 -17.09
CA ALA A 152 16.99 0.98 -16.82
C ALA A 152 17.47 1.99 -15.77
N ILE A 153 18.19 1.53 -14.74
CA ILE A 153 18.73 2.34 -13.65
C ILE A 153 20.18 1.94 -13.37
N MET A 154 21.07 2.91 -13.29
CA MET A 154 22.45 2.75 -12.83
C MET A 154 22.58 3.35 -11.42
N HIS A 155 23.10 2.57 -10.47
CA HIS A 155 23.27 2.99 -9.08
C HIS A 155 24.57 2.43 -8.48
N GLY A 156 25.54 3.31 -8.21
CA GLY A 156 26.89 2.89 -7.82
C GLY A 156 27.56 2.08 -8.93
N SER A 157 27.93 0.82 -8.64
CA SER A 157 28.45 -0.16 -9.61
C SER A 157 27.41 -1.22 -10.04
N LEU A 158 26.13 -0.96 -9.75
CA LEU A 158 25.00 -1.82 -10.13
C LEU A 158 24.27 -1.20 -11.34
N THR A 159 23.94 -2.04 -12.32
CA THR A 159 23.07 -1.66 -13.44
C THR A 159 21.88 -2.61 -13.46
N VAL A 160 20.68 -2.06 -13.26
CA VAL A 160 19.42 -2.80 -13.28
C VAL A 160 18.71 -2.48 -14.59
N GLU A 161 18.36 -3.51 -15.36
CA GLU A 161 17.68 -3.36 -16.65
C GLU A 161 16.47 -4.31 -16.71
N ILE A 162 15.27 -3.73 -16.89
CA ILE A 162 14.02 -4.47 -16.93
C ILE A 162 13.51 -4.41 -18.37
N GLN A 163 13.76 -5.47 -19.14
CA GLN A 163 13.56 -5.48 -20.60
C GLN A 163 12.16 -5.97 -21.00
N THR A 164 11.60 -5.31 -22.02
CA THR A 164 10.36 -5.71 -22.71
C THR A 164 10.65 -6.78 -23.76
N SER A 165 10.52 -8.06 -23.39
CA SER A 165 10.79 -9.18 -24.29
C SER A 165 9.61 -9.47 -25.24
N PHE A 166 9.63 -8.88 -26.44
CA PHE A 166 8.63 -9.15 -27.48
C PHE A 166 8.97 -10.39 -28.33
N SER A 167 8.20 -11.47 -28.18
CA SER A 167 8.29 -12.65 -29.05
C SER A 167 7.52 -12.47 -30.39
N VAL A 168 7.91 -11.50 -31.22
CA VAL A 168 7.37 -11.20 -32.58
C VAL A 168 8.31 -11.67 -33.69
N SER A 169 7.86 -12.53 -34.60
CA SER A 169 8.41 -13.88 -34.41
C SER A 169 9.34 -14.53 -35.46
N GLN A 170 9.03 -15.05 -36.65
CA GLN A 170 7.85 -15.19 -37.53
C GLN A 170 8.30 -16.19 -38.66
N PRO A 171 7.46 -17.07 -39.25
CA PRO A 171 7.96 -18.09 -40.19
C PRO A 171 8.10 -17.55 -41.63
N ALA A 172 8.68 -18.36 -42.52
CA ALA A 172 8.97 -17.98 -43.90
C ALA A 172 7.69 -17.67 -44.72
N PRO A 173 7.72 -16.69 -45.64
CA PRO A 173 6.61 -16.43 -46.56
C PRO A 173 6.18 -17.69 -47.32
N LEU A 174 4.86 -17.87 -47.47
CA LEU A 174 4.23 -19.07 -48.07
C LEU A 174 4.42 -20.40 -47.32
N SER A 175 5.11 -20.43 -46.18
CA SER A 175 4.98 -21.54 -45.23
C SER A 175 3.67 -21.40 -44.42
N GLY A 176 2.89 -22.49 -44.32
CA GLY A 176 1.60 -22.49 -43.59
C GLY A 176 1.73 -22.51 -42.06
N GLY A 177 2.84 -22.02 -41.52
CA GLY A 177 3.10 -21.98 -40.08
C GLY A 177 2.70 -20.65 -39.44
N THR A 178 2.74 -20.65 -38.11
CA THR A 178 2.95 -19.43 -37.31
C THR A 178 4.32 -19.53 -36.60
N THR A 179 4.47 -19.05 -35.37
CA THR A 179 5.25 -17.82 -35.19
C THR A 179 6.18 -17.89 -33.96
N GLN A 180 7.53 -17.92 -34.14
CA GLN A 180 8.49 -17.92 -33.01
C GLN A 180 9.86 -17.20 -33.20
N VAL A 181 10.24 -16.33 -32.23
CA VAL A 181 11.55 -15.61 -32.10
C VAL A 181 12.69 -16.51 -31.65
N VAL A 182 13.92 -16.20 -32.10
CA VAL A 182 15.18 -16.69 -31.51
C VAL A 182 16.10 -15.49 -31.14
N PRO A 183 16.73 -15.46 -29.95
CA PRO A 183 17.69 -14.40 -29.59
C PRO A 183 19.01 -14.51 -30.35
N GLN A 184 19.61 -13.35 -30.68
CA GLN A 184 20.94 -13.25 -31.27
C GLN A 184 21.87 -12.49 -30.30
N VAL A 185 23.08 -13.04 -30.05
CA VAL A 185 24.05 -12.45 -29.11
C VAL A 185 25.28 -11.97 -29.86
N GLY A 186 25.53 -10.65 -29.81
CA GLY A 186 26.78 -10.04 -30.30
C GLY A 186 27.89 -10.09 -29.25
N VAL A 187 29.14 -10.17 -29.69
CA VAL A 187 30.32 -10.15 -28.80
C VAL A 187 30.76 -8.70 -28.58
N GLY A 188 30.95 -8.29 -27.32
CA GLY A 188 31.45 -6.96 -26.97
C GLY A 188 32.15 -6.93 -25.61
N VAL A 189 33.46 -6.65 -25.64
CA VAL A 189 34.34 -6.07 -24.61
C VAL A 189 34.20 -6.55 -23.13
N LYS A 190 35.32 -6.99 -22.54
CA LYS A 190 35.47 -7.04 -21.09
C LYS A 190 35.75 -5.63 -20.56
N GLU A 191 34.77 -5.04 -19.90
CA GLU A 191 34.95 -3.90 -19.00
C GLU A 191 34.71 -4.36 -17.55
N ASP A 192 35.10 -3.57 -16.56
CA ASP A 192 35.14 -4.03 -15.15
C ASP A 192 33.76 -4.44 -14.61
N LYS A 193 33.75 -5.35 -13.61
CA LYS A 193 32.59 -6.13 -13.16
C LYS A 193 31.38 -5.31 -12.65
N ALA A 194 30.66 -4.66 -13.56
CA ALA A 194 29.30 -4.17 -13.35
C ALA A 194 28.41 -5.36 -12.99
N ARG A 195 27.69 -5.23 -11.87
CA ARG A 195 26.79 -6.28 -11.38
C ARG A 195 25.42 -6.10 -12.02
N ASN A 196 25.28 -6.57 -13.26
CA ASN A 196 24.05 -6.39 -14.03
C ASN A 196 22.93 -7.28 -13.52
N VAL A 197 21.75 -6.70 -13.31
CA VAL A 197 20.50 -7.40 -13.01
C VAL A 197 19.54 -7.22 -14.19
N VAL A 198 19.32 -8.29 -14.95
CA VAL A 198 18.34 -8.29 -16.06
C VAL A 198 17.08 -9.00 -15.60
N LEU A 199 15.95 -8.29 -15.61
CA LEU A 199 14.63 -8.84 -15.29
C LEU A 199 13.70 -8.79 -16.51
N LYS A 200 12.72 -9.68 -16.52
CA LYS A 200 11.64 -9.70 -17.53
C LYS A 200 10.59 -8.64 -17.20
N GLN A 201 9.91 -8.14 -18.23
CA GLN A 201 8.72 -7.30 -18.06
C GLN A 201 7.70 -7.92 -17.09
N GLY A 202 7.14 -7.08 -16.21
CA GLY A 202 6.13 -7.52 -15.24
C GLY A 202 6.70 -8.25 -14.02
N ALA A 203 8.03 -8.31 -13.89
CA ALA A 203 8.72 -8.78 -12.70
C ALA A 203 8.28 -7.99 -11.45
N THR A 204 8.37 -8.67 -10.31
CA THR A 204 7.96 -8.18 -9.01
C THR A 204 9.11 -7.50 -8.26
N VAL A 205 8.77 -6.64 -7.31
CA VAL A 205 9.77 -6.12 -6.34
C VAL A 205 10.41 -7.25 -5.54
N GLU A 206 9.69 -8.35 -5.29
CA GLU A 206 10.27 -9.52 -4.64
C GLU A 206 11.41 -10.14 -5.47
N GLU A 207 11.23 -10.32 -6.78
CA GLU A 207 12.26 -10.84 -7.67
C GLU A 207 13.47 -9.90 -7.76
N LEU A 208 13.24 -8.58 -7.85
CA LEU A 208 14.32 -7.58 -7.85
C LEU A 208 15.11 -7.60 -6.53
N VAL A 209 14.43 -7.56 -5.39
CA VAL A 209 15.07 -7.55 -4.06
C VAL A 209 15.84 -8.86 -3.85
N ARG A 210 15.28 -10.01 -4.26
CA ARG A 210 15.99 -11.31 -4.22
C ARG A 210 17.23 -11.32 -5.12
N ALA A 211 17.15 -10.81 -6.35
CA ALA A 211 18.28 -10.74 -7.27
C ALA A 211 19.41 -9.83 -6.74
N LEU A 212 19.08 -8.60 -6.33
CA LEU A 212 20.04 -7.66 -5.75
C LEU A 212 20.69 -8.20 -4.46
N SER A 213 19.92 -8.91 -3.62
CA SER A 213 20.44 -9.54 -2.39
C SER A 213 21.37 -10.71 -2.70
N ALA A 214 21.02 -11.58 -3.66
CA ALA A 214 21.87 -12.70 -4.09
C ALA A 214 23.19 -12.22 -4.72
N ILE A 215 23.18 -11.04 -5.33
CA ILE A 215 24.35 -10.34 -5.88
C ILE A 215 25.17 -9.62 -4.80
N GLY A 216 24.70 -9.59 -3.55
CA GLY A 216 25.40 -8.96 -2.43
C GLY A 216 25.38 -7.44 -2.48
N SER A 217 24.24 -6.85 -2.85
CA SER A 217 23.93 -5.42 -2.67
C SER A 217 23.54 -5.17 -1.22
N THR A 218 23.85 -4.00 -0.66
CA THR A 218 23.43 -3.67 0.71
C THR A 218 21.94 -3.28 0.76
N PRO A 219 21.26 -3.39 1.91
CA PRO A 219 19.88 -2.92 2.05
C PRO A 219 19.70 -1.43 1.69
N ARG A 220 20.74 -0.61 1.87
CA ARG A 220 20.71 0.81 1.46
C ARG A 220 20.68 0.97 -0.06
N ASP A 221 21.50 0.21 -0.78
CA ASP A 221 21.53 0.25 -2.26
C ASP A 221 20.18 -0.21 -2.82
N ILE A 222 19.58 -1.25 -2.23
CA ILE A 222 18.26 -1.76 -2.61
C ILE A 222 17.17 -0.70 -2.35
N ILE A 223 17.18 -0.05 -1.18
CA ILE A 223 16.22 1.02 -0.85
C ILE A 223 16.39 2.21 -1.81
N ALA A 224 17.62 2.62 -2.11
CA ALA A 224 17.89 3.70 -3.05
C ALA A 224 17.44 3.33 -4.49
N ILE A 225 17.61 2.08 -4.93
CA ILE A 225 17.07 1.61 -6.21
C ILE A 225 15.53 1.66 -6.21
N LEU A 226 14.86 1.23 -5.13
CA LEU A 226 13.39 1.33 -5.01
C LEU A 226 12.88 2.77 -5.00
N GLN A 227 13.60 3.70 -4.33
CA GLN A 227 13.31 5.13 -4.37
C GLN A 227 13.46 5.71 -5.79
N ASN A 228 14.50 5.31 -6.53
CA ASN A 228 14.71 5.73 -7.92
C ASN A 228 13.67 5.13 -8.88
N LEU A 229 13.26 3.87 -8.70
CA LEU A 229 12.16 3.25 -9.46
C LEU A 229 10.84 4.00 -9.27
N ARG A 230 10.55 4.41 -8.03
CA ARG A 230 9.39 5.26 -7.69
C ARG A 230 9.49 6.64 -8.33
N ALA A 231 10.67 7.27 -8.29
CA ALA A 231 10.90 8.59 -8.89
C ALA A 231 10.80 8.57 -10.42
N ALA A 232 11.18 7.45 -11.06
CA ALA A 232 11.02 7.22 -12.50
C ALA A 232 9.59 6.82 -12.92
N GLY A 233 8.66 6.65 -11.96
CA GLY A 233 7.29 6.19 -12.23
C GLY A 233 7.18 4.70 -12.62
N ALA A 234 8.25 3.92 -12.49
CA ALA A 234 8.31 2.51 -12.88
C ALA A 234 7.95 1.54 -11.74
N LEU A 235 7.71 2.04 -10.52
CA LEU A 235 7.23 1.25 -9.39
C LEU A 235 5.70 1.39 -9.26
N GLU A 236 4.96 0.30 -9.49
CA GLU A 236 3.49 0.25 -9.38
C GLU A 236 3.06 0.07 -7.90
N ALA A 237 3.59 0.90 -7.00
CA ALA A 237 3.30 0.87 -5.56
C ALA A 237 3.58 2.20 -4.83
N GLU A 238 2.89 2.40 -3.71
CA GLU A 238 3.30 3.38 -2.69
C GLU A 238 4.59 2.93 -2.00
N LEU A 239 5.59 3.81 -1.92
CA LEU A 239 6.81 3.59 -1.14
C LEU A 239 6.81 4.50 0.10
N GLU A 240 6.87 3.89 1.29
CA GLU A 240 6.93 4.55 2.59
C GLU A 240 8.26 4.24 3.29
N VAL A 241 8.91 5.26 3.87
CA VAL A 241 10.22 5.17 4.53
C VAL A 241 10.06 5.46 6.03
N ILE A 242 10.63 4.61 6.89
CA ILE A 242 10.48 4.61 8.35
C ILE A 242 11.80 4.33 9.11
#